data_AF-A0A3E1Q8G4-F1
#
_entry.id   AF-A0A3E1Q8G4-F1
#
_cell.length_a   1.000
_cell.length_b   1.000
_cell.length_c   1.000
_cell.angle_alpha   90.00
_cell.angle_beta   90.00
_cell.angle_gamma   90.00
#
_symmetry.space_group_name_H-M   'P 1'
#
loop_
_entity.id
_entity.type
_entity.pdbx_description
1 polymer ?
#
loop_
_entity_poly.entity_id
_entity_poly.type
_entity_poly.pdbx_seq_one_letter_code
_entity_poly.pdbx_strand_id
1 'polypeptide(L)'
;MKQLYFLFFLLFFSFLNAQIVTIPDANFKNALLNTECVDTNGDGDADADADLNDDGEIQLTEAEAVLSLDVSFQNITSLEGISSFTNMTTLFCTDNDLTELDLSALVNLEVLGCWDNDEIVALDFSANINLISLECDSNQSLEYLNIQNGNNSNLELMVANNSSNLRCIQVDDVTYANNQTCGDDPIAWCKEPNTIYSEDCSLGISDLEEITFSIYPNPVTNTLILNTKLEYNNVKIYSIQGQLISEENTDEIDVSNLSSGIFFVSITVDGRTITQKFMKV
;
A
#
# COMPACT_ATOMS: atom_id res chain seq x y z
N MET A 1 51.33 -57.61 16.34
CA MET A 1 50.55 -56.96 15.25
C MET A 1 49.24 -56.54 15.90
N LYS A 2 49.07 -55.26 16.31
CA LYS A 2 48.46 -54.18 15.50
C LYS A 2 47.18 -54.73 14.85
N GLN A 3 45.96 -54.36 15.24
CA GLN A 3 45.31 -53.02 15.24
C GLN A 3 44.12 -53.11 16.23
N LEU A 4 43.77 -52.21 17.16
CA LEU A 4 43.69 -50.75 17.23
C LEU A 4 42.97 -50.08 16.06
N TYR A 5 41.62 -50.07 16.12
CA TYR A 5 40.76 -48.91 15.81
C TYR A 5 39.45 -49.15 16.59
N PHE A 6 39.38 -48.76 17.86
CA PHE A 6 38.76 -47.49 18.28
C PHE A 6 37.45 -47.26 17.53
N LEU A 7 36.37 -47.83 18.06
CA LEU A 7 35.00 -47.47 17.71
C LEU A 7 34.83 -46.01 18.16
N PHE A 8 35.27 -45.06 17.33
CA PHE A 8 34.95 -43.65 17.48
C PHE A 8 33.46 -43.57 17.16
N PHE A 9 32.62 -43.83 18.16
CA PHE A 9 31.27 -43.29 18.18
C PHE A 9 31.48 -41.77 18.30
N LEU A 10 31.75 -41.15 17.16
CA LEU A 10 31.63 -39.71 16.97
C LEU A 10 30.16 -39.46 17.27
N LEU A 11 29.87 -39.17 18.53
CA LEU A 11 28.80 -38.27 18.91
C LEU A 11 29.05 -37.01 18.08
N PHE A 12 28.54 -37.02 16.85
CA PHE A 12 28.08 -35.80 16.19
C PHE A 12 26.92 -35.34 17.08
N PHE A 13 27.25 -34.75 18.23
CA PHE A 13 26.45 -33.68 18.79
C PHE A 13 26.58 -32.57 17.73
N SER A 14 25.77 -32.67 16.67
CA SER A 14 25.38 -31.48 15.95
C SER A 14 24.72 -30.62 17.02
N PHE A 15 25.43 -29.59 17.46
CA PHE A 15 24.81 -28.49 18.18
C PHE A 15 23.69 -28.01 17.25
N LEU A 16 22.47 -28.43 17.55
CA LEU A 16 21.27 -27.83 16.98
C LEU A 16 21.21 -26.45 17.63
N ASN A 17 21.99 -25.51 17.11
CA ASN A 17 21.76 -24.12 17.44
C ASN A 17 20.42 -23.77 16.80
N ALA A 18 19.49 -23.24 17.60
CA ALA A 18 18.24 -22.75 17.08
C ALA A 18 18.53 -21.70 15.99
N GLN A 19 17.70 -21.68 14.95
CA GLN A 19 17.89 -20.76 13.84
C GLN A 19 17.65 -19.33 14.34
N ILE A 20 18.65 -18.46 14.22
CA ILE A 20 18.55 -17.05 14.61
C ILE A 20 17.77 -16.28 13.54
N VAL A 21 16.79 -15.50 13.97
CA VAL A 21 16.02 -14.55 13.16
C VAL A 21 16.87 -13.30 12.92
N THR A 22 17.00 -12.89 11.67
CA THR A 22 17.72 -11.66 11.33
C THR A 22 16.82 -10.46 11.56
N ILE A 23 17.25 -9.56 12.44
CA ILE A 23 16.54 -8.32 12.78
C ILE A 23 17.54 -7.17 12.62
N PRO A 24 17.60 -6.53 11.43
CA PRO A 24 18.63 -5.52 11.13
C PRO A 24 18.40 -4.17 11.82
N ASP A 25 17.14 -3.79 12.04
CA ASP A 25 16.80 -2.56 12.73
C ASP A 25 17.14 -2.68 14.23
N ALA A 26 18.05 -1.83 14.70
CA ALA A 26 18.55 -1.89 16.07
C ALA A 26 17.48 -1.49 17.11
N ASN A 27 16.56 -0.61 16.75
CA ASN A 27 15.47 -0.21 17.64
C ASN A 27 14.44 -1.34 17.75
N PHE A 28 14.10 -1.99 16.63
CA PHE A 28 13.23 -3.16 16.64
C PHE A 28 13.86 -4.32 17.42
N LYS A 29 15.15 -4.60 17.20
CA LYS A 29 15.87 -5.60 18.01
C LYS A 29 15.84 -5.24 19.50
N ASN A 30 16.13 -3.99 19.84
CA ASN A 30 16.10 -3.55 21.23
C ASN A 30 14.69 -3.67 21.84
N ALA A 31 13.64 -3.39 21.08
CA ALA A 31 12.25 -3.57 21.52
C ALA A 31 11.96 -5.02 21.91
N LEU A 32 12.33 -5.96 21.05
CA LEU A 32 12.13 -7.39 21.27
C LEU A 32 12.88 -7.91 22.51
N LEU A 33 14.01 -7.30 22.86
CA LEU A 33 14.83 -7.63 24.02
C LEU A 33 14.40 -6.92 25.32
N ASN A 34 13.37 -6.05 25.29
CA ASN A 34 13.02 -5.21 26.44
C ASN A 34 11.50 -5.00 26.62
N THR A 35 10.66 -5.55 25.76
CA THR A 35 9.20 -5.51 25.87
C THR A 35 8.67 -6.87 26.28
N GLU A 36 7.92 -6.94 27.38
CA GLU A 36 7.18 -8.15 27.77
C GLU A 36 6.15 -8.49 26.69
N CYS A 37 6.35 -9.61 26.00
CA CYS A 37 5.55 -10.04 24.83
C CYS A 37 5.30 -11.57 24.77
N VAL A 38 5.89 -12.33 25.70
CA VAL A 38 5.67 -13.77 25.86
C VAL A 38 5.00 -14.03 27.22
N ASP A 39 3.92 -14.80 27.22
CA ASP A 39 3.30 -15.35 28.43
C ASP A 39 3.91 -16.72 28.72
N THR A 40 4.87 -16.78 29.64
CA THR A 40 5.58 -18.01 29.98
C THR A 40 4.82 -18.91 30.95
N ASN A 41 3.77 -18.38 31.60
CA ASN A 41 3.09 -19.05 32.70
C ASN A 41 1.63 -19.47 32.35
N GLY A 42 1.08 -18.92 31.27
CA GLY A 42 -0.24 -19.22 30.73
C GLY A 42 -1.41 -18.52 31.44
N ASP A 43 -1.17 -17.42 32.15
CA ASP A 43 -2.22 -16.65 32.84
C ASP A 43 -2.88 -15.59 31.96
N GLY A 44 -2.37 -15.38 30.74
CA GLY A 44 -2.87 -14.42 29.77
C GLY A 44 -2.20 -13.06 29.79
N ASP A 45 -1.26 -12.82 30.71
CA ASP A 45 -0.45 -11.62 30.78
C ASP A 45 0.99 -11.95 30.33
N ALA A 46 1.59 -11.10 29.49
CA ALA A 46 2.99 -11.28 29.10
C ALA A 46 3.92 -11.00 30.29
N ASP A 47 4.90 -11.88 30.53
CA ASP A 47 5.81 -11.82 31.68
C ASP A 47 7.29 -12.04 31.35
N ALA A 48 7.60 -12.21 30.06
CA ALA A 48 8.96 -12.22 29.53
C ALA A 48 9.03 -11.48 28.19
N ASP A 49 10.22 -10.99 27.84
CA ASP A 49 10.50 -10.51 26.49
C ASP A 49 10.69 -11.68 25.50
N ALA A 50 11.03 -11.36 24.25
CA ALA A 50 11.18 -12.39 23.23
C ALA A 50 12.48 -13.21 23.37
N ASP A 51 13.51 -12.71 24.06
CA ASP A 51 14.80 -13.40 24.26
C ASP A 51 14.76 -14.28 25.51
N LEU A 52 14.04 -15.39 25.41
CA LEU A 52 13.77 -16.30 26.53
C LEU A 52 15.03 -16.95 27.12
N ASN A 53 16.16 -16.90 26.42
CA ASN A 53 17.41 -17.50 26.86
C ASN A 53 18.47 -16.46 27.29
N ASP A 54 18.16 -15.17 27.23
CA ASP A 54 19.01 -14.02 27.57
C ASP A 54 20.36 -14.00 26.81
N ASP A 55 20.42 -14.48 25.55
CA ASP A 55 21.66 -14.51 24.76
C ASP A 55 21.85 -13.29 23.85
N GLY A 56 20.87 -12.38 23.82
CA GLY A 56 20.83 -11.17 23.01
C GLY A 56 20.40 -11.43 21.57
N GLU A 57 20.08 -12.67 21.21
CA GLU A 57 19.59 -13.06 19.90
C GLU A 57 18.14 -13.55 19.95
N ILE A 58 17.42 -13.38 18.83
CA ILE A 58 16.06 -13.91 18.72
C ILE A 58 16.13 -15.15 17.87
N GLN A 59 15.73 -16.28 18.42
CA GLN A 59 15.66 -17.54 17.71
C GLN A 59 14.25 -17.79 17.18
N LEU A 60 14.13 -18.67 16.19
CA LEU A 60 12.84 -18.97 15.57
C LEU A 60 11.82 -19.46 16.60
N THR A 61 12.25 -20.30 17.55
CA THR A 61 11.38 -20.80 18.63
C THR A 61 10.94 -19.71 19.61
N GLU A 62 11.76 -18.68 19.78
CA GLU A 62 11.46 -17.50 20.61
C GLU A 62 10.46 -16.59 19.91
N ALA A 63 10.69 -16.30 18.62
CA ALA A 63 9.74 -15.56 17.78
C ALA A 63 8.37 -16.27 17.70
N GLU A 64 8.35 -17.60 17.61
CA GLU A 64 7.11 -18.41 17.64
C GLU A 64 6.38 -18.39 18.99
N ALA A 65 7.02 -17.99 20.09
CA ALA A 65 6.41 -17.90 21.41
C ALA A 65 5.67 -16.57 21.64
N VAL A 66 5.95 -15.54 20.84
CA VAL A 66 5.31 -14.22 20.94
C VAL A 66 3.90 -14.26 20.37
N LEU A 67 2.92 -13.85 21.18
CA LEU A 67 1.51 -13.77 20.78
C LEU A 67 1.04 -12.32 20.62
N SER A 68 1.59 -11.40 21.40
CA SER A 68 1.22 -9.98 21.39
C SER A 68 2.47 -9.13 21.51
N LEU A 69 2.65 -8.18 20.60
CA LEU A 69 3.82 -7.32 20.57
C LEU A 69 3.43 -5.85 20.40
N ASP A 70 3.92 -5.00 21.28
CA ASP A 70 3.83 -3.54 21.15
C ASP A 70 5.23 -2.94 21.03
N VAL A 71 5.51 -2.37 19.87
CA VAL A 71 6.76 -1.68 19.52
C VAL A 71 6.49 -0.22 19.12
N SER A 72 5.40 0.36 19.63
CA SER A 72 5.01 1.72 19.30
C SER A 72 5.95 2.76 19.91
N PHE A 73 6.13 3.91 19.25
CA PHE A 73 6.92 5.05 19.74
C PHE A 73 8.42 4.74 19.94
N GLN A 74 9.03 3.99 19.01
CA GLN A 74 10.40 3.48 19.18
C GLN A 74 11.37 3.87 18.05
N ASN A 75 10.98 4.77 17.15
CA ASN A 75 11.82 5.20 16.02
C ASN A 75 12.30 4.01 15.16
N ILE A 76 11.44 3.01 14.99
CA ILE A 76 11.73 1.83 14.19
C ILE A 76 11.56 2.19 12.73
N THR A 77 12.54 1.84 11.89
CA THR A 77 12.51 2.12 10.44
C THR A 77 12.14 0.91 9.61
N SER A 78 12.30 -0.29 10.17
CA SER A 78 11.93 -1.55 9.53
C SER A 78 11.58 -2.64 10.55
N LEU A 79 10.54 -3.41 10.24
CA LEU A 79 10.19 -4.64 10.96
C LEU A 79 10.77 -5.90 10.27
N GLU A 80 11.82 -5.78 9.46
CA GLU A 80 12.48 -6.95 8.87
C GLU A 80 12.81 -8.00 9.95
N GLY A 81 12.37 -9.24 9.71
CA GLY A 81 12.43 -10.34 10.67
C GLY A 81 11.06 -10.72 11.27
N ILE A 82 10.08 -9.81 11.27
CA ILE A 82 8.75 -10.02 11.86
C ILE A 82 7.99 -11.21 11.25
N SER A 83 8.32 -11.60 10.01
CA SER A 83 7.73 -12.78 9.36
C SER A 83 8.00 -14.11 10.07
N SER A 84 8.93 -14.14 11.03
CA SER A 84 9.21 -15.32 11.88
C SER A 84 8.25 -15.47 13.07
N PHE A 85 7.41 -14.46 13.35
CA PHE A 85 6.53 -14.39 14.52
C PHE A 85 5.13 -14.97 14.21
N THR A 86 5.09 -16.15 13.61
CA THR A 86 3.90 -16.67 12.91
C THR A 86 2.67 -16.97 13.80
N ASN A 87 2.85 -17.04 15.12
CA ASN A 87 1.77 -17.26 16.08
C ASN A 87 1.19 -15.96 16.65
N MET A 88 1.74 -14.80 16.26
CA MET A 88 1.30 -13.50 16.75
C MET A 88 -0.15 -13.20 16.33
N THR A 89 -0.95 -12.77 17.30
CA THR A 89 -2.36 -12.37 17.13
C THR A 89 -2.56 -10.87 17.27
N THR A 90 -1.63 -10.18 17.95
CA THR A 90 -1.73 -8.73 18.21
C THR A 90 -0.40 -8.04 17.90
N LEU A 91 -0.45 -6.99 17.09
CA LEU A 91 0.70 -6.13 16.80
C LEU A 91 0.33 -4.66 16.90
N PHE A 92 1.08 -3.91 17.71
CA PHE A 92 1.07 -2.45 17.71
C PHE A 92 2.45 -1.95 17.30
N CYS A 93 2.50 -1.15 16.24
CA CYS A 93 3.73 -0.55 15.69
C CYS A 93 3.53 0.94 15.36
N THR A 94 2.66 1.59 16.13
CA THR A 94 2.26 2.98 16.00
C THR A 94 3.43 3.96 16.20
N ASP A 95 3.38 5.12 15.53
CA ASP A 95 4.32 6.24 15.71
C ASP A 95 5.78 5.77 15.61
N ASN A 96 6.12 5.32 14.41
CA ASN A 96 7.45 4.87 14.01
C ASN A 96 7.78 5.47 12.63
N ASP A 97 8.99 5.20 12.15
CA ASP A 97 9.52 5.70 10.90
C ASP A 97 9.46 4.60 9.81
N LEU A 98 8.42 3.75 9.82
CA LEU A 98 8.30 2.63 8.89
C LEU A 98 8.03 3.13 7.46
N THR A 99 8.76 2.55 6.50
CA THR A 99 8.56 2.81 5.06
C THR A 99 7.79 1.69 4.36
N GLU A 100 7.75 0.52 4.98
CA GLU A 100 7.05 -0.67 4.53
C GLU A 100 6.54 -1.48 5.72
N LEU A 101 5.48 -2.25 5.51
CA LEU A 101 4.89 -3.12 6.52
C LEU A 101 4.40 -4.41 5.86
N ASP A 102 5.29 -5.41 5.74
CA ASP A 102 4.95 -6.73 5.24
C ASP A 102 4.60 -7.67 6.40
N LEU A 103 3.29 -7.96 6.53
CA LEU A 103 2.74 -8.86 7.54
C LEU A 103 2.15 -10.14 6.91
N SER A 104 2.54 -10.46 5.67
CA SER A 104 1.94 -11.56 4.90
C SER A 104 2.11 -12.95 5.55
N ALA A 105 3.15 -13.12 6.36
CA ALA A 105 3.39 -14.36 7.12
C ALA A 105 2.55 -14.47 8.41
N LEU A 106 1.98 -13.37 8.89
CA LEU A 106 1.23 -13.30 10.15
C LEU A 106 -0.25 -13.61 9.93
N VAL A 107 -0.52 -14.82 9.45
CA VAL A 107 -1.88 -15.27 9.09
C VAL A 107 -2.82 -15.38 10.29
N ASN A 108 -2.28 -15.46 11.51
CA ASN A 108 -3.03 -15.50 12.76
C ASN A 108 -3.30 -14.11 13.37
N LEU A 109 -2.85 -13.03 12.72
CA LEU A 109 -3.02 -11.68 13.23
C LEU A 109 -4.52 -11.29 13.26
N GLU A 110 -5.00 -10.89 14.42
CA GLU A 110 -6.38 -10.49 14.70
C GLU A 110 -6.50 -8.99 14.94
N VAL A 111 -5.50 -8.39 15.60
CA VAL A 111 -5.48 -6.97 15.97
C VAL A 111 -4.19 -6.33 15.47
N LEU A 112 -4.34 -5.26 14.68
CA LEU A 112 -3.23 -4.46 14.15
C LEU A 112 -3.45 -2.97 14.40
N GLY A 113 -2.50 -2.34 15.08
CA GLY A 113 -2.33 -0.88 15.08
C GLY A 113 -1.02 -0.49 14.40
N CYS A 114 -1.12 0.33 13.36
CA CYS A 114 0.02 0.86 12.59
C CYS A 114 -0.22 2.31 12.15
N TRP A 115 -0.94 3.09 12.97
CA TRP A 115 -1.16 4.51 12.73
C TRP A 115 0.12 5.34 12.97
N ASP A 116 0.16 6.55 12.39
CA ASP A 116 1.31 7.47 12.47
C ASP A 116 2.64 6.85 11.96
N ASN A 117 2.61 6.19 10.79
CA ASN A 117 3.79 5.79 10.02
C ASN A 117 3.79 6.49 8.66
N ASP A 118 4.19 7.77 8.67
CA ASP A 118 3.95 8.72 7.59
C ASP A 118 4.57 8.38 6.22
N GLU A 119 5.57 7.49 6.18
CA GLU A 119 6.26 7.11 4.94
C GLU A 119 5.69 5.84 4.27
N ILE A 120 4.73 5.15 4.89
CA ILE A 120 4.06 3.99 4.28
C ILE A 120 3.17 4.44 3.12
N VAL A 121 3.43 3.92 1.92
CA VAL A 121 2.66 4.23 0.70
C VAL A 121 1.56 3.21 0.42
N ALA A 122 1.78 1.95 0.82
CA ALA A 122 0.85 0.86 0.56
C ALA A 122 0.79 -0.10 1.74
N LEU A 123 -0.43 -0.49 2.11
CA LEU A 123 -0.71 -1.53 3.07
C LEU A 123 -1.49 -2.65 2.38
N ASP A 124 -0.96 -3.87 2.44
CA ASP A 124 -1.61 -5.06 1.88
C ASP A 124 -1.79 -6.14 2.94
N PHE A 125 -3.04 -6.34 3.35
CA PHE A 125 -3.44 -7.32 4.35
C PHE A 125 -4.27 -8.46 3.76
N SER A 126 -4.15 -8.72 2.46
CA SER A 126 -4.84 -9.82 1.77
C SER A 126 -4.53 -11.22 2.34
N ALA A 127 -3.39 -11.39 3.00
CA ALA A 127 -2.99 -12.65 3.64
C ALA A 127 -3.45 -12.76 5.12
N ASN A 128 -3.84 -11.66 5.76
CA ASN A 128 -4.19 -11.62 7.18
C ASN A 128 -5.68 -11.95 7.37
N ILE A 129 -6.03 -13.21 7.08
CA ILE A 129 -7.41 -13.71 6.99
C ILE A 129 -8.19 -13.72 8.31
N ASN A 130 -7.53 -13.44 9.44
CA ASN A 130 -8.15 -13.43 10.77
C ASN A 130 -8.27 -12.02 11.37
N LEU A 131 -7.95 -10.94 10.62
CA LEU A 131 -8.05 -9.57 11.15
C LEU A 131 -9.48 -9.21 11.56
N ILE A 132 -9.64 -8.81 12.82
CA ILE A 132 -10.88 -8.34 13.45
C ILE A 132 -10.79 -6.84 13.74
N SER A 133 -9.58 -6.30 13.96
CA SER A 133 -9.34 -4.89 14.23
C SER A 133 -8.12 -4.37 13.47
N LEU A 134 -8.31 -3.31 12.69
CA LEU A 134 -7.27 -2.61 11.95
C LEU A 134 -7.34 -1.10 12.22
N GLU A 135 -6.29 -0.56 12.82
CA GLU A 135 -6.09 0.88 13.03
C GLU A 135 -4.85 1.32 12.24
N CYS A 136 -5.07 1.98 11.11
CA CYS A 136 -4.03 2.44 10.18
C CYS A 136 -4.26 3.90 9.76
N ASP A 137 -4.92 4.68 10.62
CA ASP A 137 -5.13 6.10 10.37
C ASP A 137 -3.85 6.91 10.47
N SER A 138 -3.94 8.15 10.03
CA SER A 138 -2.86 9.13 10.17
C SER A 138 -1.56 8.72 9.45
N ASN A 139 -1.66 7.89 8.41
CA ASN A 139 -0.57 7.55 7.50
C ASN A 139 -0.60 8.49 6.28
N GLN A 140 0.10 9.63 6.33
CA GLN A 140 -0.09 10.68 5.32
C GLN A 140 0.28 10.27 3.88
N SER A 141 1.28 9.41 3.69
CA SER A 141 1.71 8.96 2.36
C SER A 141 0.90 7.77 1.82
N LEU A 142 -0.02 7.22 2.60
CA LEU A 142 -0.77 6.02 2.22
C LEU A 142 -1.67 6.30 1.02
N GLU A 143 -1.43 5.61 -0.09
CA GLU A 143 -2.20 5.72 -1.33
C GLU A 143 -3.14 4.51 -1.55
N TYR A 144 -2.76 3.37 -0.97
CA TYR A 144 -3.39 2.07 -1.20
C TYR A 144 -3.54 1.28 0.10
N LEU A 145 -4.75 0.79 0.37
CA LEU A 145 -5.03 -0.16 1.44
C LEU A 145 -5.79 -1.36 0.87
N ASN A 146 -5.27 -2.57 1.07
CA ASN A 146 -5.95 -3.80 0.71
C ASN A 146 -6.35 -4.61 1.94
N ILE A 147 -7.65 -4.81 2.09
CA ILE A 147 -8.26 -5.66 3.11
C ILE A 147 -9.14 -6.73 2.47
N GLN A 148 -8.97 -7.03 1.17
CA GLN A 148 -9.66 -8.12 0.47
C GLN A 148 -9.02 -9.47 0.86
N ASN A 149 -9.34 -9.94 2.05
CA ASN A 149 -8.78 -11.15 2.67
C ASN A 149 -9.83 -12.23 2.95
N GLY A 150 -11.05 -12.06 2.45
CA GLY A 150 -12.19 -12.94 2.71
C GLY A 150 -12.79 -12.79 4.12
N ASN A 151 -12.35 -11.81 4.91
CA ASN A 151 -12.74 -11.63 6.32
C ASN A 151 -13.47 -10.32 6.61
N ASN A 152 -13.85 -9.52 5.60
CA ASN A 152 -14.54 -8.23 5.82
C ASN A 152 -15.77 -8.31 6.73
N SER A 153 -16.52 -9.42 6.73
CA SER A 153 -17.69 -9.59 7.60
C SER A 153 -17.38 -9.76 9.09
N ASN A 154 -16.14 -10.13 9.43
CA ASN A 154 -15.65 -10.28 10.80
C ASN A 154 -14.69 -9.16 11.20
N LEU A 155 -14.33 -8.26 10.28
CA LEU A 155 -13.55 -7.07 10.57
C LEU A 155 -14.45 -6.04 11.27
N GLU A 156 -14.44 -6.08 12.59
CA GLU A 156 -15.26 -5.22 13.45
C GLU A 156 -14.76 -3.77 13.38
N LEU A 157 -13.46 -3.54 13.44
CA LEU A 157 -12.87 -2.20 13.42
C LEU A 157 -11.94 -2.02 12.21
N MET A 158 -12.17 -0.96 11.44
CA MET A 158 -11.26 -0.49 10.39
C MET A 158 -11.17 1.03 10.42
N VAL A 159 -10.01 1.56 10.81
CA VAL A 159 -9.78 3.00 10.96
C VAL A 159 -8.65 3.40 10.03
N ALA A 160 -8.97 4.17 8.98
CA ALA A 160 -8.06 4.60 7.92
C ALA A 160 -8.27 6.09 7.55
N ASN A 161 -8.79 6.90 8.49
CA ASN A 161 -8.90 8.35 8.33
C ASN A 161 -7.53 9.03 8.48
N ASN A 162 -7.49 10.35 8.32
CA ASN A 162 -6.29 11.18 8.33
C ASN A 162 -5.21 10.70 7.34
N SER A 163 -5.58 9.95 6.31
CA SER A 163 -4.69 9.41 5.27
C SER A 163 -5.01 10.08 3.94
N SER A 164 -4.60 11.35 3.80
CA SER A 164 -5.13 12.26 2.78
C SER A 164 -4.89 11.84 1.32
N ASN A 165 -3.88 10.99 1.08
CA ASN A 165 -3.55 10.42 -0.22
C ASN A 165 -4.30 9.11 -0.53
N LEU A 166 -5.00 8.51 0.44
CA LEU A 166 -5.66 7.22 0.27
C LEU A 166 -6.88 7.38 -0.63
N ARG A 167 -6.80 6.86 -1.86
CA ARG A 167 -7.89 6.96 -2.84
C ARG A 167 -8.79 5.74 -2.86
N CYS A 168 -8.24 4.57 -2.58
CA CYS A 168 -8.93 3.30 -2.75
C CYS A 168 -8.62 2.36 -1.59
N ILE A 169 -9.66 1.78 -1.00
CA ILE A 169 -9.56 0.66 -0.08
C ILE A 169 -10.13 -0.56 -0.81
N GLN A 170 -9.28 -1.56 -1.04
CA GLN A 170 -9.67 -2.80 -1.70
C GLN A 170 -10.36 -3.73 -0.69
N VAL A 171 -11.56 -4.18 -1.01
CA VAL A 171 -12.46 -4.93 -0.12
C VAL A 171 -13.01 -6.20 -0.79
N ASP A 172 -13.56 -7.11 0.00
CA ASP A 172 -14.21 -8.34 -0.48
C ASP A 172 -15.57 -8.06 -1.12
N ASP A 173 -16.35 -7.15 -0.54
CA ASP A 173 -17.70 -6.77 -0.99
C ASP A 173 -17.92 -5.27 -0.80
N VAL A 174 -18.02 -4.54 -1.91
CA VAL A 174 -18.21 -3.08 -1.90
C VAL A 174 -19.55 -2.68 -1.28
N THR A 175 -20.59 -3.50 -1.41
CA THR A 175 -21.92 -3.22 -0.84
C THR A 175 -21.89 -3.33 0.68
N TYR A 176 -21.23 -4.36 1.21
CA TYR A 176 -21.01 -4.52 2.64
C TYR A 176 -20.22 -3.35 3.22
N ALA A 177 -19.09 -2.99 2.57
CA ALA A 177 -18.22 -1.91 3.03
C ALA A 177 -18.94 -0.55 3.06
N ASN A 178 -19.75 -0.24 2.05
CA ASN A 178 -20.51 1.02 2.00
C ASN A 178 -21.69 1.08 2.99
N ASN A 179 -22.10 -0.04 3.58
CA ASN A 179 -23.14 -0.08 4.62
C ASN A 179 -22.57 0.14 6.03
N GLN A 180 -21.24 0.13 6.19
CA GLN A 180 -20.60 0.41 7.47
C GLN A 180 -20.64 1.90 7.81
N THR A 181 -20.58 2.22 9.10
CA THR A 181 -20.57 3.58 9.61
C THR A 181 -19.29 3.88 10.37
N CYS A 182 -18.87 5.13 10.39
CA CYS A 182 -17.80 5.62 11.26
C CYS A 182 -18.42 6.26 12.52
N GLY A 183 -18.03 5.82 13.73
CA GLY A 183 -18.55 6.30 15.01
C GLY A 183 -18.10 5.47 16.22
N ASP A 184 -18.64 5.77 17.41
CA ASP A 184 -18.18 5.25 18.70
C ASP A 184 -18.85 3.92 19.17
N ASP A 185 -19.40 3.09 18.28
CA ASP A 185 -20.10 1.82 18.64
C ASP A 185 -19.49 0.66 17.83
N PRO A 186 -19.42 -0.58 18.36
CA PRO A 186 -18.26 -1.50 18.31
C PRO A 186 -17.79 -1.93 16.93
N ILE A 187 -18.57 -1.63 15.89
CA ILE A 187 -18.20 -1.83 14.49
C ILE A 187 -18.09 -0.46 13.83
N ALA A 188 -16.86 -0.04 13.54
CA ALA A 188 -16.59 1.27 12.96
C ALA A 188 -15.64 1.12 11.77
N TRP A 189 -16.11 1.53 10.59
CA TRP A 189 -15.27 1.65 9.39
C TRP A 189 -15.14 3.13 9.04
N CYS A 190 -13.97 3.68 9.34
CA CYS A 190 -13.62 5.08 9.17
C CYS A 190 -12.61 5.24 8.04
N LYS A 191 -12.88 6.16 7.11
CA LYS A 191 -12.01 6.52 5.99
C LYS A 191 -12.19 7.98 5.62
N GLU A 192 -11.30 8.53 4.81
CA GLU A 192 -11.49 9.86 4.25
C GLU A 192 -12.77 9.95 3.39
N PRO A 193 -13.42 11.13 3.33
CA PRO A 193 -14.60 11.33 2.48
C PRO A 193 -14.35 11.03 0.99
N ASN A 194 -13.12 11.28 0.51
CA ASN A 194 -12.74 11.10 -0.90
C ASN A 194 -12.20 9.70 -1.23
N THR A 195 -12.01 8.84 -0.23
CA THR A 195 -11.59 7.45 -0.44
C THR A 195 -12.79 6.62 -0.88
N ILE A 196 -12.61 5.70 -1.84
CA ILE A 196 -13.66 4.76 -2.25
C ILE A 196 -13.33 3.34 -1.79
N TYR A 197 -14.37 2.52 -1.61
CA TYR A 197 -14.21 1.06 -1.54
C TYR A 197 -14.32 0.47 -2.95
N SER A 198 -13.48 -0.50 -3.28
CA SER A 198 -13.53 -1.25 -4.55
C SER A 198 -13.15 -2.71 -4.34
N GLU A 199 -13.72 -3.63 -5.12
CA GLU A 199 -13.22 -5.02 -5.20
C GLU A 199 -11.94 -5.13 -6.04
N ASP A 200 -11.63 -4.08 -6.79
CA ASP A 200 -10.45 -3.99 -7.64
C ASP A 200 -9.91 -2.56 -7.60
N CYS A 201 -8.80 -2.35 -6.88
CA CYS A 201 -8.08 -1.08 -6.86
C CYS A 201 -6.94 -1.06 -7.91
N SER A 202 -6.82 -2.08 -8.79
CA SER A 202 -5.76 -2.23 -9.82
C SER A 202 -5.77 -1.19 -10.94
N LEU A 203 -6.61 -0.17 -10.85
CA LEU A 203 -6.69 0.94 -11.80
C LEU A 203 -6.77 2.24 -10.97
N GLY A 204 -5.80 3.15 -10.99
CA GLY A 204 -5.13 3.59 -12.21
C GLY A 204 -6.11 4.22 -13.20
N ILE A 205 -7.25 4.78 -12.76
CA ILE A 205 -8.21 5.59 -13.55
C ILE A 205 -9.07 6.53 -12.66
N SER A 206 -8.95 6.56 -11.33
CA SER A 206 -9.66 7.54 -10.48
C SER A 206 -9.14 8.99 -10.60
N ASP A 207 -8.02 9.20 -11.32
CA ASP A 207 -7.55 10.50 -11.83
C ASP A 207 -7.66 10.59 -13.37
N LEU A 208 -8.67 9.95 -13.96
CA LEU A 208 -9.22 10.43 -15.22
C LEU A 208 -10.40 11.36 -14.89
N GLU A 209 -10.10 12.59 -14.44
CA GLU A 209 -10.77 13.68 -15.14
C GLU A 209 -10.44 13.43 -16.61
N GLU A 210 -11.42 12.95 -17.38
CA GLU A 210 -11.27 12.80 -18.81
C GLU A 210 -10.80 14.17 -19.32
N ILE A 211 -9.49 14.35 -19.54
CA ILE A 211 -8.93 15.56 -20.13
C ILE A 211 -9.39 15.55 -21.58
N THR A 212 -10.65 15.91 -21.75
CA THR A 212 -11.40 15.87 -22.99
C THR A 212 -11.61 17.30 -23.39
N PHE A 213 -10.97 17.67 -24.49
CA PHE A 213 -11.45 18.80 -25.27
C PHE A 213 -12.34 18.26 -26.39
N SER A 214 -13.15 19.10 -27.00
CA SER A 214 -13.91 18.77 -28.20
C SER A 214 -13.57 19.77 -29.28
N ILE A 215 -13.71 19.36 -30.54
CA ILE A 215 -13.46 20.22 -31.68
C ILE A 215 -14.66 20.29 -32.61
N TYR A 216 -14.98 21.48 -33.07
CA TYR A 216 -16.09 21.69 -34.00
C TYR A 216 -15.85 22.90 -34.93
N PRO A 217 -16.45 22.89 -36.13
CA PRO A 217 -17.11 21.75 -36.76
C PRO A 217 -16.09 20.68 -37.17
N ASN A 218 -16.50 19.42 -37.20
CA ASN A 218 -15.71 18.33 -37.79
C ASN A 218 -16.66 17.47 -38.64
N PRO A 219 -16.61 17.54 -39.99
CA PRO A 219 -15.58 18.19 -40.82
C PRO A 219 -15.58 19.74 -40.80
N VAL A 220 -14.41 20.35 -41.03
CA VAL A 220 -14.17 21.81 -40.99
C VAL A 220 -13.82 22.37 -42.37
N THR A 221 -14.25 23.61 -42.67
CA THR A 221 -13.92 24.33 -43.91
C THR A 221 -12.87 25.43 -43.70
N ASN A 222 -13.07 26.32 -42.72
CA ASN A 222 -12.20 27.49 -42.52
C ASN A 222 -11.66 27.57 -41.08
N THR A 223 -12.52 27.47 -40.07
CA THR A 223 -12.14 27.71 -38.68
C THR A 223 -12.52 26.50 -37.82
N LEU A 224 -11.55 25.95 -37.10
CA LEU A 224 -11.72 24.87 -36.14
C LEU A 224 -11.73 25.47 -34.73
N ILE A 225 -12.77 25.17 -33.95
CA ILE A 225 -12.94 25.69 -32.58
C ILE A 225 -12.67 24.58 -31.58
N LEU A 226 -11.91 24.87 -30.54
CA LEU A 226 -11.62 24.01 -29.41
C LEU A 226 -12.53 24.37 -28.24
N ASN A 227 -13.08 23.37 -27.56
CA ASN A 227 -13.90 23.56 -26.38
C ASN A 227 -13.44 22.61 -25.27
N THR A 228 -12.95 23.21 -24.18
CA THR A 228 -12.50 22.54 -22.96
C THR A 228 -12.75 23.46 -21.77
N LYS A 229 -12.94 22.87 -20.58
CA LYS A 229 -13.03 23.63 -19.32
C LYS A 229 -11.67 23.84 -18.64
N LEU A 230 -10.61 23.30 -19.23
CA LEU A 230 -9.29 23.22 -18.62
C LEU A 230 -8.39 24.30 -19.20
N GLU A 231 -7.50 24.84 -18.38
CA GLU A 231 -6.44 25.73 -18.86
C GLU A 231 -5.41 24.91 -19.65
N TYR A 232 -5.05 25.40 -20.83
CA TYR A 232 -4.14 24.68 -21.73
C TYR A 232 -3.19 25.64 -22.43
N ASN A 233 -2.06 25.10 -22.87
CA ASN A 233 -1.07 25.82 -23.65
C ASN A 233 -0.64 24.99 -24.88
N ASN A 234 -0.11 25.69 -25.89
CA ASN A 234 0.52 25.14 -27.09
C ASN A 234 -0.43 24.25 -27.93
N VAL A 235 -1.38 24.89 -28.62
CA VAL A 235 -2.22 24.19 -29.61
C VAL A 235 -1.41 23.94 -30.86
N LYS A 236 -1.31 22.68 -31.28
CA LYS A 236 -0.51 22.26 -32.44
C LYS A 236 -1.34 21.51 -33.45
N ILE A 237 -1.18 21.83 -34.73
CA ILE A 237 -1.76 21.09 -35.84
C ILE A 237 -0.69 20.23 -36.50
N TYR A 238 -0.98 18.95 -36.71
CA TYR A 238 -0.09 18.00 -37.38
C TYR A 238 -0.74 17.40 -38.62
N SER A 239 0.10 17.08 -39.60
CA SER A 239 -0.26 16.23 -40.72
C SER A 239 -0.47 14.78 -40.29
N ILE A 240 -1.04 13.95 -41.16
CA ILE A 240 -1.15 12.49 -40.91
C ILE A 240 0.20 11.78 -40.79
N GLN A 241 1.29 12.39 -41.29
CA GLN A 241 2.65 11.89 -41.14
C GLN A 241 3.33 12.38 -39.85
N GLY A 242 2.62 13.14 -39.01
CA GLY A 242 3.14 13.69 -37.76
C GLY A 242 3.99 14.96 -37.93
N GLN A 243 3.97 15.60 -39.10
CA GLN A 243 4.69 16.86 -39.32
C GLN A 243 3.91 18.02 -38.69
N LEU A 244 4.58 18.86 -37.89
CA LEU A 244 3.99 20.10 -37.36
C LEU A 244 3.68 21.08 -38.50
N ILE A 245 2.44 21.57 -38.54
CA ILE A 245 1.92 22.51 -39.54
C ILE A 245 1.76 23.90 -38.95
N SER A 246 1.17 24.00 -37.75
CA SER A 246 1.00 25.27 -37.02
C SER A 246 1.06 25.06 -35.51
N GLU A 247 1.41 26.13 -34.80
CA GLU A 247 1.47 26.19 -33.33
C GLU A 247 0.97 27.57 -32.87
N GLU A 248 -0.13 27.59 -32.11
CA GLU A 248 -0.80 28.81 -31.66
C GLU A 248 -1.42 28.60 -30.25
N ASN A 249 -1.77 29.70 -29.55
CA ASN A 249 -2.42 29.65 -28.23
C ASN A 249 -3.79 30.33 -28.31
N THR A 250 -4.72 29.69 -29.01
CA THR A 250 -6.07 30.21 -29.29
C THR A 250 -7.09 29.07 -29.34
N ASP A 251 -8.33 29.37 -28.93
CA ASP A 251 -9.47 28.45 -29.07
C ASP A 251 -10.00 28.35 -30.51
N GLU A 252 -9.68 29.33 -31.36
CA GLU A 252 -10.10 29.40 -32.77
C GLU A 252 -8.89 29.32 -33.70
N ILE A 253 -8.84 28.27 -34.52
CA ILE A 253 -7.72 27.98 -35.43
C ILE A 253 -8.17 28.16 -36.87
N ASP A 254 -7.46 29.01 -37.63
CA ASP A 254 -7.66 29.12 -39.08
C ASP A 254 -6.97 27.96 -39.81
N VAL A 255 -7.79 27.10 -40.41
CA VAL A 255 -7.38 25.96 -41.23
C VAL A 255 -7.74 26.14 -42.70
N SER A 256 -8.13 27.35 -43.13
CA SER A 256 -8.52 27.64 -44.52
C SER A 256 -7.41 27.38 -45.53
N ASN A 257 -6.15 27.55 -45.12
CA ASN A 257 -4.96 27.30 -45.95
C ASN A 257 -4.59 25.81 -46.08
N LEU A 258 -5.26 24.92 -45.33
CA LEU A 258 -5.01 23.48 -45.41
C LEU A 258 -5.75 22.86 -46.60
N SER A 259 -5.06 21.99 -47.33
CA SER A 259 -5.70 21.12 -48.33
C SER A 259 -6.69 20.15 -47.67
N SER A 260 -7.74 19.76 -48.39
CA SER A 260 -8.72 18.80 -47.88
C SER A 260 -8.03 17.47 -47.53
N GLY A 261 -8.31 16.95 -46.33
CA GLY A 261 -7.56 15.83 -45.78
C GLY A 261 -7.80 15.61 -44.29
N ILE A 262 -7.11 14.63 -43.72
CA ILE A 262 -7.14 14.34 -42.29
C ILE A 262 -5.98 15.07 -41.62
N PHE A 263 -6.25 15.64 -40.44
CA PHE A 263 -5.27 16.32 -39.62
C PHE A 263 -5.49 15.98 -38.15
N PHE A 264 -4.49 16.29 -37.34
CA PHE A 264 -4.55 16.13 -35.89
C PHE A 264 -4.32 17.47 -35.22
N VAL A 265 -5.13 17.77 -34.22
CA VAL A 265 -4.94 18.92 -33.32
C VAL A 265 -4.57 18.39 -31.94
N SER A 266 -3.53 18.95 -31.32
CA SER A 266 -3.15 18.60 -29.97
C SER A 266 -3.07 19.81 -29.06
N ILE A 267 -3.45 19.63 -27.80
CA ILE A 267 -3.23 20.61 -26.72
C ILE A 267 -2.40 19.99 -25.61
N THR A 268 -1.71 20.81 -24.81
CA THR A 268 -1.03 20.36 -23.60
C THR A 268 -1.71 20.92 -22.36
N VAL A 269 -2.13 20.03 -21.46
CA VAL A 269 -2.74 20.33 -20.16
C VAL A 269 -1.88 19.67 -19.09
N ASP A 270 -1.37 20.44 -18.12
CA ASP A 270 -0.55 19.94 -17.01
C ASP A 270 0.58 18.99 -17.43
N GLY A 271 1.27 19.33 -18.52
CA GLY A 271 2.39 18.55 -19.08
C GLY A 271 1.98 17.31 -19.89
N ARG A 272 0.68 17.01 -19.99
CA ARG A 272 0.12 15.91 -20.80
C ARG A 272 -0.38 16.44 -22.14
N THR A 273 0.03 15.80 -23.24
CA THR A 273 -0.45 16.16 -24.59
C THR A 273 -1.63 15.28 -24.99
N ILE A 274 -2.74 15.90 -25.38
CA ILE A 274 -3.95 15.20 -25.86
C ILE A 274 -4.19 15.59 -27.30
N THR A 275 -4.56 14.62 -28.13
CA THR A 275 -4.68 14.78 -29.58
C THR A 275 -6.04 14.34 -30.08
N GLN A 276 -6.67 15.14 -30.96
CA GLN A 276 -7.89 14.79 -31.68
C GLN A 276 -7.71 14.87 -33.19
N LYS A 277 -8.45 14.02 -33.89
CA LYS A 277 -8.47 13.96 -35.35
C LYS A 277 -9.60 14.84 -35.88
N PHE A 278 -9.32 15.67 -36.88
CA PHE A 278 -10.35 16.36 -37.67
C PHE A 278 -10.16 16.14 -39.17
N MET A 279 -11.23 16.38 -39.91
CA MET A 279 -11.25 16.33 -41.36
C MET A 279 -11.45 17.73 -41.93
N LYS A 280 -10.48 18.19 -42.72
CA LYS A 280 -10.61 19.39 -43.56
C LYS A 280 -11.33 19.02 -44.86
N VAL A 281 -12.41 19.73 -45.16
CA VAL A 281 -13.15 19.61 -46.43
C VAL A 281 -13.00 20.87 -47.27
#